data_AF-A0A2M8DV86-F1
#
_entry.id   AF-A0A2M8DV86-F1
#
_cell.length_a   1.000
_cell.length_b   1.000
_cell.length_c   1.000
_cell.angle_alpha   90.00
_cell.angle_beta   90.00
_cell.angle_gamma   90.00
#
_symmetry.space_group_name_H-M   'P 1'
#
loop_
_entity.id
_entity.type
_entity.pdbx_description
1 polymer ?
#
loop_
_entity_poly.entity_id
_entity_poly.type
_entity_poly.pdbx_seq_one_letter_code
_entity_poly.pdbx_strand_id
1 'polypeptide(L)'
;MQFLASGTEITQAQLPHNLLIAGLFAFNLLMAPAVLALKIGMVGLLIPLFSSSALVAYLYWRSKKTASWFVDMHWKLAFRHSQWLMLGYAISATLIFLAWLISLTAHEASMRHIIWTALTRIAIL
;
A
#
# COMPACT_ATOMS: atom_id res chain seq x y z
N MET A 1 10.51 -25.83 -23.83
CA MET A 1 10.63 -26.77 -22.71
C MET A 1 9.51 -26.45 -21.72
N GLN A 2 8.55 -27.35 -21.52
CA GLN A 2 7.55 -27.19 -20.45
C GLN A 2 8.24 -27.51 -19.13
N PHE A 3 8.35 -26.54 -18.24
CA PHE A 3 8.92 -26.75 -16.91
C PHE A 3 7.93 -27.59 -16.10
N LEU A 4 8.29 -28.85 -15.80
CA LEU A 4 7.51 -29.71 -14.93
C LEU A 4 7.75 -29.29 -13.47
N ALA A 5 7.00 -28.28 -13.02
CA ALA A 5 7.03 -27.85 -11.63
C ALA A 5 6.46 -28.96 -10.73
N SER A 6 7.16 -29.26 -9.65
CA SER A 6 6.62 -30.15 -8.61
C SER A 6 5.40 -29.51 -7.95
N GLY A 7 4.45 -30.32 -7.44
CA GLY A 7 3.27 -29.81 -6.73
C GLY A 7 3.64 -28.89 -5.56
N THR A 8 4.78 -29.13 -4.91
CA THR A 8 5.32 -28.27 -3.85
C THR A 8 5.76 -26.89 -4.36
N GLU A 9 6.36 -26.80 -5.54
CA GLU A 9 6.77 -25.52 -6.14
C GLU A 9 5.58 -24.68 -6.59
N ILE A 10 4.50 -25.32 -7.06
CA ILE A 10 3.26 -24.63 -7.43
C ILE A 10 2.66 -23.95 -6.19
N THR A 11 2.54 -24.67 -5.06
CA THR A 11 2.04 -24.09 -3.81
C THR A 11 2.92 -22.95 -3.31
N GLN A 12 4.24 -23.10 -3.39
CA GLN A 12 5.17 -22.04 -2.98
C GLN A 12 5.12 -20.80 -3.89
N ALA A 13 4.84 -20.98 -5.19
CA ALA A 13 4.69 -19.90 -6.15
C ALA A 13 3.40 -19.08 -5.95
N GLN A 14 2.36 -19.65 -5.35
CA GLN A 14 1.11 -18.95 -5.01
C GLN A 14 1.24 -18.08 -3.75
N LEU A 15 2.10 -18.47 -2.82
CA LEU A 15 2.31 -17.77 -1.55
C LEU A 15 2.55 -16.25 -1.71
N PRO A 16 3.46 -15.75 -2.57
CA PRO A 16 3.70 -14.32 -2.71
C PRO A 16 2.47 -13.54 -3.20
N HIS A 17 1.66 -14.14 -4.07
CA HIS A 17 0.43 -13.51 -4.56
C HIS A 17 -0.64 -13.45 -3.48
N ASN A 18 -0.88 -14.55 -2.76
CA ASN A 18 -1.84 -14.61 -1.67
C ASN A 18 -1.47 -13.62 -0.55
N LEU A 19 -0.18 -13.49 -0.25
CA LEU A 19 0.34 -12.54 0.73
C LEU A 19 0.12 -11.08 0.30
N LEU A 20 0.31 -10.76 -0.98
CA LEU A 20 0.02 -9.43 -1.53
C LEU A 20 -1.48 -9.11 -1.45
N ILE A 21 -2.35 -10.03 -1.86
CA ILE A 21 -3.81 -9.84 -1.80
C ILE A 21 -4.27 -9.68 -0.35
N ALA A 22 -3.85 -10.58 0.55
CA ALA A 22 -4.23 -10.51 1.95
C ALA A 22 -3.80 -9.19 2.60
N GLY A 23 -2.58 -8.73 2.31
CA GLY A 23 -2.08 -7.45 2.79
C GLY A 23 -2.84 -6.25 2.19
N LEU A 24 -3.20 -6.29 0.91
CA LEU A 24 -4.01 -5.25 0.27
C LEU A 24 -5.38 -5.15 0.96
N PHE A 25 -6.06 -6.28 1.15
CA PHE A 25 -7.35 -6.33 1.84
C PHE A 25 -7.25 -5.84 3.29
N ALA A 26 -6.30 -6.38 4.06
CA ALA A 26 -6.16 -6.03 5.46
C ALA A 26 -5.77 -4.56 5.68
N PHE A 27 -4.74 -4.08 4.97
CA PHE A 27 -4.15 -2.77 5.24
C PHE A 27 -4.81 -1.63 4.47
N ASN A 28 -5.39 -1.88 3.29
CA ASN A 28 -5.96 -0.82 2.47
C ASN A 28 -7.48 -0.83 2.55
N LEU A 29 -8.11 -2.00 2.38
CA LEU A 29 -9.57 -2.07 2.35
C LEU A 29 -10.19 -2.02 3.76
N LEU A 30 -9.66 -2.77 4.73
CA LEU A 30 -10.25 -2.88 6.06
C LEU A 30 -9.72 -1.82 7.04
N MET A 31 -8.42 -1.52 6.98
CA MET A 31 -7.79 -0.60 7.94
C MET A 31 -8.26 0.86 7.75
N ALA A 32 -8.47 1.32 6.51
CA ALA A 32 -8.93 2.68 6.25
C ALA A 32 -10.29 3.01 6.91
N PRO A 33 -11.36 2.20 6.71
CA PRO A 33 -12.62 2.41 7.43
C PRO A 33 -12.49 2.13 8.94
N ALA A 34 -11.62 1.21 9.37
CA ALA A 34 -11.38 0.97 10.79
C ALA A 34 -10.78 2.20 11.50
N VAL A 35 -9.80 2.87 10.90
CA VAL A 35 -9.19 4.11 11.41
C VAL A 35 -10.24 5.21 11.58
N LEU A 36 -11.16 5.32 10.62
CA LEU A 36 -12.28 6.26 10.67
C LEU A 36 -13.26 5.92 11.80
N ALA A 37 -13.69 4.67 11.88
CA ALA A 37 -14.65 4.20 12.88
C ALA A 37 -14.11 4.37 14.31
N LEU A 38 -12.82 4.12 14.50
CA LEU A 38 -12.13 4.25 15.79
C LEU A 38 -11.74 5.69 16.14
N LYS A 39 -12.02 6.68 15.27
CA LYS A 39 -11.71 8.11 15.48
C LYS A 39 -10.23 8.36 15.83
N ILE A 40 -9.32 7.57 15.29
CA ILE A 40 -7.86 7.69 15.51
C ILE A 40 -7.31 9.00 14.92
N GLY A 41 -8.07 9.64 14.03
CA GLY A 41 -7.68 10.89 13.37
C GLY A 41 -6.67 10.64 12.25
N MET A 42 -6.08 11.71 11.72
CA MET A 42 -5.20 11.64 10.55
C MET A 42 -3.94 10.80 10.76
N VAL A 43 -3.45 10.68 11.99
CA VAL A 43 -2.29 9.83 12.32
C VAL A 43 -2.58 8.36 11.98
N GLY A 44 -3.85 7.94 12.07
CA GLY A 44 -4.26 6.58 11.70
C GLY A 44 -4.05 6.27 10.21
N LEU A 45 -3.99 7.27 9.32
CA LEU A 45 -3.69 7.07 7.89
C LEU A 45 -2.25 6.60 7.65
N LEU A 46 -1.36 6.83 8.62
CA LEU A 46 0.01 6.32 8.55
C LEU A 46 0.05 4.80 8.78
N ILE A 47 -0.93 4.21 9.47
CA ILE A 47 -0.95 2.77 9.79
C ILE A 47 -1.02 1.90 8.51
N PRO A 48 -1.99 2.11 7.58
CA PRO A 48 -2.00 1.47 6.27
C PRO A 48 -0.69 1.63 5.50
N LEU A 49 -0.15 2.85 5.50
CA LEU A 49 1.05 3.21 4.75
C LEU A 49 2.28 2.44 5.26
N PHE A 50 2.51 2.44 6.58
CA PHE A 50 3.62 1.72 7.18
C PHE A 50 3.46 0.20 7.03
N SER A 51 2.25 -0.32 7.23
CA SER A 51 1.98 -1.77 7.12
C SER A 51 2.20 -2.26 5.69
N SER A 52 1.70 -1.53 4.69
CA SER A 52 1.92 -1.86 3.28
C SER A 52 3.38 -1.69 2.87
N SER A 53 4.07 -0.66 3.36
CA SER A 53 5.51 -0.48 3.10
C SER A 53 6.34 -1.61 3.69
N ALA A 54 6.01 -2.08 4.90
CA ALA A 54 6.64 -3.23 5.54
C ALA A 54 6.41 -4.52 4.73
N LEU A 55 5.19 -4.72 4.20
CA LEU A 55 4.87 -5.84 3.32
C LEU A 55 5.70 -5.82 2.03
N VAL A 56 5.84 -4.66 1.40
CA VAL A 56 6.65 -4.46 0.19
C VAL A 56 8.14 -4.74 0.49
N ALA A 57 8.64 -4.25 1.62
CA ALA A 57 10.01 -4.51 2.06
C ALA A 57 10.25 -6.01 2.32
N TYR A 58 9.28 -6.69 2.91
CA TYR A 58 9.33 -8.14 3.11
C TYR A 58 9.33 -8.91 1.77
N LEU A 59 8.46 -8.54 0.83
CA LEU A 59 8.44 -9.12 -0.53
C LEU A 59 9.80 -8.94 -1.23
N TYR A 60 10.39 -7.74 -1.12
CA TYR A 60 11.71 -7.45 -1.67
C TYR A 60 12.80 -8.31 -1.03
N TRP A 61 12.84 -8.36 0.31
CA TRP A 61 13.82 -9.17 1.03
C TRP A 61 13.70 -10.66 0.68
N ARG A 62 12.46 -11.18 0.59
CA ARG A 62 12.22 -12.57 0.22
C ARG A 62 12.55 -12.86 -1.25
N SER A 63 12.35 -11.90 -2.15
CA SER A 63 12.72 -12.02 -3.57
C SER A 63 14.23 -12.13 -3.81
N LYS A 64 15.07 -11.75 -2.83
CA LYS A 64 16.52 -11.90 -2.87
C LYS A 64 17.03 -13.24 -2.35
N LYS A 65 16.18 -14.03 -1.69
CA LYS A 65 16.54 -15.37 -1.24
C LYS A 65 16.46 -16.31 -2.43
N THR A 66 17.48 -17.11 -2.65
CA THR A 66 17.52 -18.10 -3.72
C THR A 66 16.66 -19.30 -3.38
N ALA A 67 15.64 -19.57 -4.19
CA ALA A 67 14.88 -20.83 -4.19
C ALA A 67 14.97 -21.47 -5.58
N SER A 68 13.97 -22.25 -5.99
CA SER A 68 13.90 -22.69 -7.39
C SER A 68 13.57 -21.51 -8.30
N TRP A 69 14.08 -21.55 -9.53
CA TRP A 69 13.88 -20.48 -10.52
C TRP A 69 12.40 -20.11 -10.69
N PHE A 70 11.51 -21.12 -10.69
CA PHE A 70 10.07 -20.92 -10.82
C PHE A 70 9.49 -20.12 -9.67
N VAL A 71 9.85 -20.46 -8.42
CA VAL A 71 9.37 -19.76 -7.23
C VAL A 71 9.95 -18.34 -7.16
N ASP A 72 11.24 -18.16 -7.46
CA ASP A 72 11.91 -16.85 -7.42
C ASP A 72 11.31 -15.86 -8.43
N MET A 73 10.91 -16.33 -9.62
CA MET A 73 10.21 -15.49 -10.60
C MET A 73 8.87 -14.98 -10.06
N HIS A 74 8.12 -15.81 -9.32
CA HIS A 74 6.84 -15.39 -8.73
C HIS A 74 7.01 -14.37 -7.61
N TRP A 75 8.08 -14.48 -6.81
CA TRP A 75 8.42 -13.45 -5.81
C TRP A 75 8.79 -12.11 -6.46
N LYS A 76 9.57 -12.13 -7.54
CA LYS A 76 9.92 -10.91 -8.29
C LYS A 76 8.70 -10.28 -8.96
N LEU A 77 7.80 -11.10 -9.51
CA LEU A 77 6.55 -10.62 -10.11
C LEU A 77 5.64 -9.97 -9.07
N ALA A 78 5.46 -10.61 -7.91
CA ALA A 78 4.68 -10.05 -6.81
C ALA A 78 5.27 -8.73 -6.28
N PHE A 79 6.59 -8.63 -6.17
CA PHE A 79 7.26 -7.36 -5.83
C PHE A 79 7.03 -6.29 -6.92
N ARG A 80 7.10 -6.65 -8.20
CA ARG A 80 6.83 -5.70 -9.28
C ARG A 80 5.38 -5.21 -9.25
N HIS A 81 4.42 -6.09 -8.94
CA HIS A 81 3.03 -5.68 -8.75
C HIS A 81 2.84 -4.76 -7.54
N SER A 82 3.58 -4.98 -6.45
CA SER A 82 3.50 -4.13 -5.27
C SER A 82 4.06 -2.71 -5.52
N GLN A 83 4.84 -2.49 -6.58
CA GLN A 83 5.24 -1.14 -7.00
C GLN A 83 4.06 -0.27 -7.46
N TRP A 84 3.01 -0.86 -8.03
CA TRP A 84 1.80 -0.11 -8.38
C TRP A 84 1.10 0.45 -7.14
N LEU A 85 1.08 -0.33 -6.05
CA LEU A 85 0.56 0.12 -4.77
C LEU A 85 1.38 1.30 -4.23
N MET A 86 2.72 1.22 -4.31
CA MET A 86 3.61 2.31 -3.89
C MET A 86 3.45 3.56 -4.75
N LEU A 87 3.21 3.41 -6.05
CA LEU A 87 2.91 4.53 -6.95
C LEU A 87 1.60 5.21 -6.54
N GLY A 88 0.56 4.44 -6.20
CA GLY A 88 -0.70 4.97 -5.66
C GLY A 88 -0.44 5.80 -4.39
N TYR A 89 0.32 5.27 -3.44
CA TYR A 89 0.70 6.01 -2.23
C TYR A 89 1.49 7.28 -2.53
N ALA A 90 2.42 7.25 -3.50
CA ALA A 90 3.20 8.43 -3.90
C ALA A 90 2.30 9.53 -4.48
N ILE A 91 1.32 9.16 -5.31
CA ILE A 91 0.34 10.10 -5.86
C ILE A 91 -0.50 10.71 -4.73
N SER A 92 -1.06 9.88 -3.84
CA SER A 92 -1.87 10.37 -2.70
C SER A 92 -1.07 11.29 -1.79
N ALA A 93 0.17 10.93 -1.45
CA ALA A 93 1.06 11.77 -0.67
C ALA A 93 1.33 13.12 -1.34
N THR A 94 1.53 13.13 -2.66
CA THR A 94 1.74 14.36 -3.44
C THR A 94 0.52 15.26 -3.41
N LEU A 95 -0.69 14.71 -3.56
CA LEU A 95 -1.94 15.47 -3.49
C LEU A 95 -2.16 16.08 -2.10
N ILE A 96 -1.95 15.30 -1.04
CA ILE A 96 -2.04 15.77 0.35
C ILE A 96 -1.02 16.89 0.59
N PHE A 97 0.21 16.72 0.13
CA PHE A 97 1.27 17.70 0.28
C PHE A 97 0.96 19.01 -0.46
N LEU A 98 0.52 18.94 -1.71
CA LEU A 98 0.13 20.11 -2.50
C LEU A 98 -0.99 20.90 -1.83
N ALA A 99 -2.00 20.20 -1.34
CA ALA A 99 -3.13 20.87 -0.74
C ALA A 99 -2.85 21.39 0.68
N TRP A 100 -1.93 20.76 1.42
CA TRP A 100 -1.33 21.37 2.61
C TRP A 100 -0.60 22.67 2.26
N LEU A 101 0.18 22.69 1.16
CA LEU A 101 0.87 23.91 0.70
C LEU A 101 -0.12 25.04 0.35
N ILE A 102 -1.21 24.70 -0.35
CA ILE A 102 -2.30 25.66 -0.67
C ILE A 102 -2.95 26.19 0.61
N SER A 103 -3.19 25.32 1.60
CA SER A 103 -3.77 25.72 2.89
C SER A 103 -2.92 26.78 3.62
N LEU A 104 -1.59 26.76 3.48
CA LEU A 104 -0.71 27.78 4.05
C LEU A 104 -0.94 29.17 3.46
N THR A 105 -1.40 29.25 2.20
CA THR A 105 -1.70 30.51 1.52
C THR A 105 -3.11 31.04 1.82
N ALA A 106 -3.97 30.23 2.45
CA ALA A 106 -5.33 30.62 2.80
C ALA A 106 -5.34 31.55 4.03
N HIS A 107 -5.66 32.82 3.80
CA HIS A 107 -5.67 33.90 4.79
C HIS A 107 -6.91 33.90 5.70
N GLU A 108 -8.00 33.22 5.30
CA GLU A 108 -9.26 33.16 6.05
C GLU A 108 -9.46 31.83 6.79
N ALA A 109 -9.90 31.91 8.05
CA ALA A 109 -10.10 30.74 8.93
C ALA A 109 -11.20 29.77 8.44
N SER A 110 -12.24 30.28 7.74
CA SER A 110 -13.32 29.42 7.19
C SER A 110 -12.81 28.57 6.02
N MET A 111 -11.98 29.17 5.16
CA MET A 111 -11.35 28.50 4.00
C MET A 111 -10.47 27.33 4.46
N ARG A 112 -9.72 27.53 5.55
CA ARG A 112 -8.84 26.50 6.12
C ARG A 112 -9.62 25.27 6.60
N HIS A 113 -10.79 25.45 7.22
CA HIS A 113 -11.64 24.34 7.66
C HIS A 113 -12.22 23.55 6.48
N ILE A 114 -12.69 24.25 5.43
CA ILE A 114 -13.23 23.61 4.23
C ILE A 114 -12.15 22.81 3.50
N ILE A 115 -10.98 23.42 3.28
CA ILE A 115 -9.83 22.77 2.65
C ILE A 115 -9.39 21.54 3.46
N TRP A 116 -9.34 21.65 4.79
CA TRP A 116 -8.96 20.54 5.67
C TRP A 116 -9.94 19.36 5.61
N THR A 117 -11.24 19.66 5.59
CA THR A 117 -12.30 18.63 5.53
C THR A 117 -12.36 17.97 4.15
N ALA A 118 -12.19 18.75 3.08
CA ALA A 118 -12.11 18.22 1.72
C ALA A 118 -10.87 17.34 1.55
N LEU A 119 -9.73 17.76 2.11
CA LEU A 119 -8.47 17.02 2.02
C LEU A 119 -8.50 15.68 2.70
N THR A 120 -9.02 15.64 3.93
CA THR A 120 -9.17 14.39 4.67
C THR A 120 -10.10 13.42 3.96
N ARG A 121 -11.13 13.90 3.24
CA ARG A 121 -12.02 13.05 2.46
C ARG A 121 -11.39 12.53 1.16
N ILE A 122 -10.65 13.36 0.44
CA ILE A 122 -9.94 12.97 -0.80
C ILE A 122 -8.79 12.02 -0.50
N ALA A 123 -8.09 12.20 0.62
CA ALA A 123 -6.99 11.33 1.03
C ALA A 123 -7.43 9.89 1.39
N ILE A 124 -8.72 9.68 1.62
CA ILE A 124 -9.29 8.43 2.11
C ILE A 124 -10.06 7.67 1.01
N LEU A 125 -10.53 8.38 -0.02
CA LEU A 125 -11.15 7.80 -1.23
C LEU A 125 -10.08 7.28 -2.20
#